data_AF-A0A2A5RJ72-F1
#
_entry.id   AF-A0A2A5RJ72-F1
#
_cell.length_a   1.000
_cell.length_b   1.000
_cell.length_c   1.000
_cell.angle_alpha   90.00
_cell.angle_beta   90.00
_cell.angle_gamma   90.00
#
_symmetry.space_group_name_H-M   'P 1'
#
loop_
_entity.id
_entity.type
_entity.pdbx_description
1 polymer ?
#
loop_
_entity_poly.entity_id
_entity_poly.type
_entity_poly.pdbx_seq_one_letter_code
_entity_poly.pdbx_strand_id
1 'polypeptide(L)'
;MKKTRFLLISLFCIVVLSSCSDKNSASSKSNPNDGSSSSKSVLSSSKVKTEESISATTLFSGYSEDQIEYARVTEAIIHYYKGDYQPVSIEVTKNGQNHHVFPYKGSITIPEDTVTLSFSYDNTMAGTTNITYHSNQNGSIKFYKNPNHYQDERYLNDPTWVNEESKKLLNSSQTLEIPLTYDKLASQIISLINIK
;
A
#
# COMPACT_ATOMS: atom_id res chain seq x y z
N MET A 1 53.31 -22.61 3.16
CA MET A 1 52.83 -23.68 4.07
C MET A 1 51.30 -23.64 4.12
N LYS A 2 50.69 -24.81 3.88
CA LYS A 2 49.31 -25.29 4.15
C LYS A 2 48.12 -24.36 3.88
N LYS A 3 47.44 -24.65 2.77
CA LYS A 3 46.03 -24.34 2.45
C LYS A 3 45.16 -25.51 2.96
N THR A 4 44.05 -25.24 3.63
CA THR A 4 43.03 -26.23 3.96
C THR A 4 41.72 -25.84 3.27
N ARG A 5 41.27 -26.71 2.36
CA ARG A 5 39.95 -26.66 1.70
C ARG A 5 39.01 -27.57 2.48
N PHE A 6 37.84 -27.07 2.84
CA PHE A 6 36.73 -27.92 3.30
C PHE A 6 35.90 -28.36 2.09
N LEU A 7 35.83 -29.67 1.93
CA LEU A 7 34.97 -30.41 1.01
C LEU A 7 33.72 -30.79 1.82
N LEU A 8 32.52 -30.45 1.36
CA LEU A 8 31.28 -31.04 1.88
C LEU A 8 30.46 -31.61 0.73
N ILE A 9 30.05 -32.86 0.94
CA ILE A 9 29.52 -33.81 -0.02
C ILE A 9 28.02 -33.61 -0.19
N SER A 10 27.56 -33.73 -1.43
CA SER A 10 26.17 -33.73 -1.88
C SER A 10 25.38 -34.93 -1.31
N LEU A 11 24.12 -34.69 -0.92
CA LEU A 11 23.12 -35.76 -0.82
C LEU A 11 21.92 -35.44 -1.72
N PHE A 12 21.75 -36.28 -2.74
CA PHE A 12 20.59 -36.37 -3.63
C PHE A 12 19.40 -36.99 -2.89
N CYS A 13 18.22 -36.40 -3.00
CA CYS A 13 16.95 -37.12 -2.87
C CYS A 13 16.03 -36.74 -4.02
N ILE A 14 15.90 -37.66 -4.97
CA ILE A 14 14.87 -37.68 -6.01
C ILE A 14 13.63 -38.33 -5.41
N VAL A 15 12.47 -37.69 -5.53
CA VAL A 15 11.18 -38.38 -5.45
C VAL A 15 10.41 -38.06 -6.73
N VAL A 16 10.19 -39.09 -7.53
CA VAL A 16 9.26 -39.16 -8.66
C VAL A 16 8.20 -40.18 -8.31
N LEU A 17 7.00 -39.98 -8.86
CA LEU A 17 5.85 -40.88 -9.10
C LEU A 17 4.57 -40.18 -8.59
N SER A 18 3.43 -40.17 -9.28
CA SER A 18 3.07 -40.50 -10.65
C SER A 18 1.69 -39.89 -10.94
N SER A 19 1.33 -39.86 -12.22
CA SER A 19 0.17 -39.22 -12.85
C SER A 19 -1.17 -39.95 -12.61
N CYS A 20 -2.28 -39.22 -12.69
CA CYS A 20 -3.45 -39.65 -13.48
C CYS A 20 -4.23 -38.42 -13.96
N SER A 21 -4.38 -38.35 -15.28
CA SER A 21 -5.17 -37.37 -16.04
C SER A 21 -6.63 -37.79 -16.09
N ASP A 22 -7.53 -36.84 -16.35
CA ASP A 22 -8.53 -37.02 -17.40
C ASP A 22 -8.91 -35.68 -18.02
N LYS A 23 -8.67 -35.57 -19.33
CA LYS A 23 -9.25 -34.56 -20.22
C LYS A 23 -10.50 -35.18 -20.83
N ASN A 24 -11.55 -34.39 -21.02
CA ASN A 24 -12.33 -34.50 -22.25
C ASN A 24 -13.00 -33.17 -22.62
N SER A 25 -12.89 -32.84 -23.90
CA SER A 25 -13.48 -31.69 -24.58
C SER A 25 -14.30 -32.20 -25.79
N ALA A 26 -15.34 -31.43 -26.11
CA ALA A 26 -16.02 -31.28 -27.40
C ALA A 26 -17.24 -32.18 -27.78
N SER A 27 -18.40 -31.51 -27.80
CA SER A 27 -19.29 -31.29 -28.96
C SER A 27 -20.38 -32.30 -29.40
N SER A 28 -21.61 -31.74 -29.42
CA SER A 28 -22.67 -31.77 -30.47
C SER A 28 -23.79 -32.83 -30.52
N LYS A 29 -25.01 -32.27 -30.34
CA LYS A 29 -26.28 -32.40 -31.10
C LYS A 29 -27.25 -33.59 -30.90
N SER A 30 -28.49 -33.15 -30.62
CA SER A 30 -29.83 -33.55 -31.14
C SER A 30 -30.76 -34.51 -30.36
N ASN A 31 -31.69 -33.88 -29.60
CA ASN A 31 -33.18 -33.91 -29.74
C ASN A 31 -34.01 -35.18 -29.35
N PRO A 32 -35.36 -35.07 -29.16
CA PRO A 32 -36.00 -35.08 -27.83
C PRO A 32 -37.16 -36.11 -27.68
N ASN A 33 -37.72 -36.22 -26.46
CA ASN A 33 -39.08 -36.67 -26.07
C ASN A 33 -39.01 -37.30 -24.67
N ASP A 34 -40.02 -37.34 -23.80
CA ASP A 34 -41.30 -36.67 -23.57
C ASP A 34 -41.81 -37.26 -22.22
N GLY A 35 -42.71 -36.59 -21.50
CA GLY A 35 -43.54 -37.26 -20.47
C GLY A 35 -43.33 -36.94 -18.98
N SER A 36 -44.01 -35.88 -18.53
CA SER A 36 -44.90 -35.78 -17.35
C SER A 36 -44.64 -36.61 -16.06
N SER A 37 -44.48 -35.93 -14.92
CA SER A 37 -45.22 -36.22 -13.67
C SER A 37 -45.00 -35.15 -12.59
N SER A 38 -46.11 -34.82 -11.92
CA SER A 38 -46.39 -33.79 -10.91
C SER A 38 -45.55 -33.76 -9.62
N SER A 39 -45.45 -32.52 -9.09
CA SER A 39 -45.50 -32.09 -7.68
C SER A 39 -44.31 -32.37 -6.74
N LYS A 40 -43.59 -31.30 -6.36
CA LYS A 40 -43.43 -30.89 -4.95
C LYS A 40 -42.84 -29.50 -4.82
N SER A 41 -43.55 -28.65 -4.09
CA SER A 41 -43.07 -27.36 -3.57
C SER A 41 -41.88 -27.54 -2.63
N VAL A 42 -40.79 -26.83 -2.87
CA VAL A 42 -39.88 -26.39 -1.80
C VAL A 42 -39.47 -24.96 -2.12
N LEU A 43 -40.04 -24.00 -1.38
CA LEU A 43 -39.43 -22.69 -1.20
C LEU A 43 -38.08 -22.92 -0.54
N SER A 44 -36.99 -22.79 -1.31
CA SER A 44 -35.68 -22.47 -0.74
C SER A 44 -35.45 -21.00 -1.00
N SER A 45 -35.86 -20.18 -0.03
CA SER A 45 -35.32 -18.84 0.17
C SER A 45 -33.83 -19.02 0.49
N SER A 46 -33.01 -19.03 -0.56
CA SER A 46 -31.59 -18.78 -0.43
C SER A 46 -31.46 -17.34 0.02
N LYS A 47 -31.27 -17.15 1.32
CA LYS A 47 -30.88 -15.89 1.93
C LYS A 47 -29.51 -15.54 1.36
N VAL A 48 -29.51 -14.88 0.20
CA VAL A 48 -28.36 -14.16 -0.30
C VAL A 48 -28.02 -13.19 0.83
N LYS A 49 -26.88 -13.42 1.51
CA LYS A 49 -26.25 -12.35 2.26
C LYS A 49 -25.89 -11.30 1.23
N THR A 50 -26.80 -10.37 1.03
CA THR A 50 -26.47 -9.07 0.46
C THR A 50 -25.44 -8.50 1.40
N GLU A 51 -24.16 -8.57 1.02
CA GLU A 51 -23.19 -7.60 1.53
C GLU A 51 -23.76 -6.25 1.10
N GLU A 52 -24.37 -5.54 2.05
CA GLU A 52 -24.75 -4.15 1.85
C GLU A 52 -23.48 -3.44 1.39
N SER A 53 -23.51 -2.98 0.14
CA SER A 53 -22.56 -2.02 -0.39
C SER A 53 -22.67 -0.77 0.48
N ILE A 54 -21.92 -0.73 1.58
CA ILE A 54 -21.79 0.47 2.40
C ILE A 54 -21.14 1.50 1.47
N SER A 55 -21.90 2.54 1.12
CA SER A 55 -21.40 3.61 0.26
C SER A 55 -20.24 4.32 0.94
N ALA A 56 -19.26 4.79 0.16
CA ALA A 56 -18.17 5.63 0.67
C ALA A 56 -18.71 6.83 1.48
N THR A 57 -19.85 7.38 1.08
CA THR A 57 -20.53 8.47 1.80
C THR A 57 -20.92 8.10 3.23
N THR A 58 -21.32 6.84 3.46
CA THR A 58 -21.66 6.35 4.80
C THR A 58 -20.43 5.93 5.59
N LEU A 59 -19.38 5.40 4.92
CA LEU A 59 -18.14 4.98 5.57
C LEU A 59 -17.38 6.15 6.21
N PHE A 60 -17.36 7.29 5.54
CA PHE A 60 -16.58 8.46 5.97
C PHE A 60 -17.45 9.59 6.54
N SER A 61 -18.70 9.28 6.92
CA SER A 61 -19.62 10.29 7.45
C SER A 61 -19.04 10.95 8.70
N GLY A 62 -18.97 12.29 8.68
CA GLY A 62 -18.46 13.09 9.80
C GLY A 62 -16.96 13.41 9.75
N TYR A 63 -16.21 12.87 8.78
CA TYR A 63 -14.81 13.22 8.56
C TYR A 63 -14.65 14.26 7.44
N SER A 64 -13.58 15.05 7.52
CA SER A 64 -13.24 16.01 6.47
C SER A 64 -12.63 15.32 5.25
N GLU A 65 -12.70 15.98 4.09
CA GLU A 65 -12.03 15.50 2.86
C GLU A 65 -10.53 15.25 3.07
N ASP A 66 -9.86 16.14 3.82
CA ASP A 66 -8.45 15.96 4.18
C ASP A 66 -8.23 14.67 4.98
N GLN A 67 -9.05 14.40 6.01
CA GLN A 67 -8.92 13.17 6.80
C GLN A 67 -9.15 11.92 5.94
N ILE A 68 -10.11 11.99 5.02
CA ILE A 68 -10.41 10.89 4.09
C ILE A 68 -9.24 10.67 3.14
N GLU A 69 -8.67 11.74 2.58
CA GLU A 69 -7.49 11.66 1.72
C GLU A 69 -6.32 11.03 2.48
N TYR A 70 -6.00 11.51 3.67
CA TYR A 70 -4.84 11.04 4.45
C TYR A 70 -4.98 9.57 4.86
N ALA A 71 -6.18 9.14 5.23
CA ALA A 71 -6.45 7.73 5.52
C ALA A 71 -6.28 6.86 4.27
N ARG A 72 -6.84 7.27 3.13
CA ARG A 72 -6.70 6.53 1.85
C ARG A 72 -5.26 6.44 1.38
N VAL A 73 -4.52 7.55 1.44
CA VAL A 73 -3.10 7.59 1.09
C VAL A 73 -2.29 6.69 2.02
N THR A 74 -2.57 6.69 3.32
CA THR A 74 -1.88 5.83 4.29
C THR A 74 -2.03 4.34 3.91
N GLU A 75 -3.27 3.88 3.68
CA GLU A 75 -3.50 2.50 3.23
C GLU A 75 -2.83 2.18 1.89
N ALA A 76 -2.95 3.09 0.92
CA ALA A 76 -2.31 2.91 -0.38
C ALA A 76 -0.79 2.74 -0.25
N ILE A 77 -0.13 3.52 0.62
CA ILE A 77 1.32 3.42 0.85
C ILE A 77 1.69 2.13 1.60
N ILE A 78 0.93 1.73 2.63
CA ILE A 78 1.16 0.46 3.35
C ILE A 78 1.14 -0.70 2.35
N HIS A 79 0.11 -0.78 1.52
CA HIS A 79 -0.01 -1.82 0.51
C HIS A 79 1.03 -1.70 -0.61
N TYR A 80 1.40 -0.49 -1.04
CA TYR A 80 2.48 -0.27 -2.01
C TYR A 80 3.80 -0.90 -1.54
N TYR A 81 4.14 -0.75 -0.25
CA TYR A 81 5.32 -1.37 0.35
C TYR A 81 5.11 -2.81 0.82
N LYS A 82 3.97 -3.44 0.48
CA LYS A 82 3.62 -4.81 0.88
C LYS A 82 3.57 -5.00 2.40
N GLY A 83 3.21 -3.94 3.13
CA GLY A 83 2.91 -4.02 4.55
C GLY A 83 1.61 -4.79 4.80
N ASP A 84 1.58 -5.54 5.89
CA ASP A 84 0.40 -6.26 6.39
C ASP A 84 0.17 -5.87 7.85
N TYR A 85 -0.21 -4.61 8.05
CA TYR A 85 -0.47 -4.03 9.37
C TYR A 85 -1.44 -2.86 9.25
N GLN A 86 -2.02 -2.47 10.38
CA GLN A 86 -2.76 -1.23 10.54
C GLN A 86 -1.95 -0.30 11.45
N PRO A 87 -1.79 0.99 11.11
CA PRO A 87 -1.05 1.92 11.94
C PRO A 87 -1.76 2.14 13.28
N VAL A 88 -0.99 2.43 14.31
CA VAL A 88 -1.48 2.83 15.65
C VAL A 88 -1.43 4.35 15.86
N SER A 89 -0.74 5.06 14.98
CA SER A 89 -0.67 6.53 14.96
C SER A 89 -0.44 7.04 13.53
N ILE A 90 -1.03 8.19 13.22
CA ILE A 90 -0.85 8.89 11.95
C ILE A 90 -0.76 10.39 12.20
N GLU A 91 0.42 10.96 11.98
CA GLU A 91 0.70 12.38 12.08
C GLU A 91 0.80 12.99 10.70
N VAL A 92 0.15 14.14 10.52
CA VAL A 92 0.09 14.85 9.23
C VAL A 92 0.67 16.25 9.40
N THR A 93 1.55 16.62 8.48
CA THR A 93 2.08 17.99 8.37
C THR A 93 1.81 18.51 6.97
N LYS A 94 1.09 19.64 6.88
CA LYS A 94 0.90 20.38 5.63
C LYS A 94 2.10 21.31 5.43
N ASN A 95 2.81 21.13 4.33
CA ASN A 95 3.94 21.98 3.97
C ASN A 95 3.51 22.96 2.88
N GLY A 96 3.63 24.26 3.17
CA GLY A 96 3.40 25.29 2.16
C GLY A 96 4.48 25.28 1.07
N GLN A 97 4.23 26.01 0.00
CA GLN A 97 5.17 26.25 -1.09
C GLN A 97 6.57 26.66 -0.60
N ASN A 98 7.59 26.25 -1.35
CA ASN A 98 9.02 26.54 -1.14
C ASN A 98 9.62 25.99 0.16
N HIS A 99 9.01 24.99 0.80
CA HIS A 99 9.62 24.26 1.90
C HIS A 99 10.80 23.41 1.42
N HIS A 100 11.76 23.14 2.30
CA HIS A 100 12.94 22.33 1.99
C HIS A 100 12.63 20.82 2.03
N VAL A 101 13.25 20.05 1.13
CA VAL A 101 13.22 18.57 1.14
C VAL A 101 13.83 18.00 2.42
N PHE A 102 14.96 18.56 2.86
CA PHE A 102 15.61 18.23 4.13
C PHE A 102 15.61 19.44 5.07
N PRO A 103 15.56 19.23 6.39
CA PRO A 103 15.63 20.29 7.39
C PRO A 103 17.06 20.82 7.60
N TYR A 104 17.88 20.86 6.55
CA TYR A 104 19.30 21.23 6.60
C TYR A 104 19.65 22.26 5.54
N LYS A 105 20.65 23.10 5.86
CA LYS A 105 21.15 24.14 4.96
C LYS A 105 21.65 23.52 3.65
N GLY A 106 21.29 24.14 2.53
CA GLY A 106 21.67 23.68 1.18
C GLY A 106 20.64 22.77 0.53
N SER A 107 19.66 22.26 1.27
CA SER A 107 18.56 21.47 0.69
C SER A 107 17.80 22.26 -0.37
N ILE A 108 17.46 21.59 -1.48
CA ILE A 108 16.52 22.15 -2.45
C ILE A 108 15.14 22.38 -1.82
N THR A 109 14.40 23.29 -2.42
CA THR A 109 13.01 23.60 -2.07
C THR A 109 12.05 22.95 -3.06
N ILE A 110 10.83 22.66 -2.58
CA ILE A 110 9.72 22.19 -3.41
C ILE A 110 8.78 23.37 -3.65
N PRO A 111 8.49 23.75 -4.90
CA PRO A 111 7.68 24.94 -5.20
C PRO A 111 6.19 24.77 -4.90
N GLU A 112 5.73 23.53 -4.76
CA GLU A 112 4.33 23.14 -4.58
C GLU A 112 4.01 22.89 -3.10
N ASP A 113 2.72 22.97 -2.76
CA ASP A 113 2.23 22.49 -1.47
C ASP A 113 2.33 20.97 -1.40
N THR A 114 2.77 20.44 -0.27
CA THR A 114 2.87 19.00 -0.04
C THR A 114 2.29 18.61 1.31
N VAL A 115 2.09 17.32 1.51
CA VAL A 115 1.71 16.73 2.79
C VAL A 115 2.76 15.70 3.18
N THR A 116 3.26 15.80 4.40
CA THR A 116 4.08 14.75 5.02
C THR A 116 3.20 13.90 5.92
N LEU A 117 3.11 12.61 5.63
CA LEU A 117 2.50 11.61 6.50
C LEU A 117 3.58 10.85 7.25
N SER A 118 3.39 10.73 8.56
CA SER A 118 4.18 9.89 9.45
C SER A 118 3.25 8.91 10.14
N PHE A 119 3.31 7.63 9.80
CA PHE A 119 2.46 6.61 10.39
C PHE A 119 3.26 5.43 10.88
N SER A 120 2.88 4.88 12.03
CA SER A 120 3.64 3.86 12.75
C SER A 120 2.79 2.67 13.14
N TYR A 121 3.34 1.46 13.09
CA TYR A 121 2.65 0.26 13.60
C TYR A 121 2.93 -0.02 15.08
N ASP A 122 3.99 0.56 15.66
CA ASP A 122 4.41 0.33 17.06
C ASP A 122 4.94 1.58 17.79
N ASN A 123 4.85 2.76 17.17
CA ASN A 123 5.41 4.03 17.65
C ASN A 123 6.94 4.05 17.81
N THR A 124 7.66 3.10 17.20
CA THR A 124 9.12 3.13 17.13
C THR A 124 9.61 3.79 15.85
N MET A 125 10.83 4.34 15.85
CA MET A 125 11.44 4.92 14.65
C MET A 125 11.61 3.89 13.52
N ALA A 126 11.82 2.60 13.86
CA ALA A 126 11.93 1.53 12.87
C ALA A 126 10.55 1.15 12.30
N GLY A 127 9.50 1.24 13.13
CA GLY A 127 8.13 0.95 12.73
C GLY A 127 7.36 2.11 12.10
N THR A 128 7.97 3.29 12.03
CA THR A 128 7.38 4.46 11.38
C THR A 128 7.75 4.53 9.90
N THR A 129 6.77 4.82 9.05
CA THR A 129 6.98 5.22 7.66
C THR A 129 6.69 6.71 7.53
N ASN A 130 7.65 7.44 6.94
CA ASN A 130 7.50 8.85 6.62
C ASN A 130 7.50 9.01 5.10
N ILE A 131 6.45 9.62 4.54
CA ILE A 131 6.39 9.96 3.11
C ILE A 131 5.95 11.41 2.95
N THR A 132 6.47 12.08 1.92
CA THR A 132 6.00 13.39 1.49
C THR A 132 5.37 13.21 0.12
N TYR A 133 4.16 13.75 -0.06
CA TYR A 133 3.45 13.64 -1.32
C TYR A 133 2.76 14.94 -1.71
N HIS A 134 2.45 15.07 -2.99
CA HIS A 134 1.45 16.01 -3.50
C HIS A 134 0.40 15.26 -4.30
N SER A 135 -0.84 15.73 -4.24
CA SER A 135 -1.94 15.20 -5.05
C SER A 135 -1.78 15.63 -6.51
N ASN A 136 -2.05 14.72 -7.43
CA ASN A 136 -2.13 15.02 -8.86
C ASN A 136 -3.57 15.43 -9.29
N GLN A 137 -4.50 15.53 -8.33
CA GLN A 137 -5.91 15.91 -8.56
C GLN A 137 -6.69 14.97 -9.50
N ASN A 138 -6.18 13.77 -9.75
CA ASN A 138 -6.75 12.77 -10.64
C ASN A 138 -6.95 11.40 -9.97
N GLY A 139 -6.91 11.35 -8.63
CA GLY A 139 -6.95 10.10 -7.87
C GLY A 139 -5.58 9.44 -7.65
N SER A 140 -4.49 10.09 -8.10
CA SER A 140 -3.12 9.65 -7.81
C SER A 140 -2.34 10.71 -7.02
N ILE A 141 -1.25 10.26 -6.41
CA ILE A 141 -0.26 11.11 -5.76
C ILE A 141 1.10 10.92 -6.43
N LYS A 142 1.97 11.93 -6.30
CA LYS A 142 3.41 11.75 -6.47
C LYS A 142 4.08 11.90 -5.11
N PHE A 143 4.90 10.94 -4.75
CA PHE A 143 5.45 10.85 -3.40
C PHE A 143 6.90 10.36 -3.38
N TYR A 144 7.62 10.67 -2.32
CA TYR A 144 8.89 10.05 -1.99
C TYR A 144 8.92 9.65 -0.50
N LYS A 145 9.71 8.61 -0.17
CA LYS A 145 9.88 8.16 1.22
C LYS A 145 10.97 8.96 1.90
N ASN A 146 10.62 9.65 2.99
CA ASN A 146 11.58 10.39 3.79
C ASN A 146 12.47 9.42 4.59
N PRO A 147 13.74 9.79 4.82
CA PRO A 147 14.56 9.14 5.84
C PRO A 147 13.92 9.28 7.22
N ASN A 148 13.87 8.19 7.99
CA ASN A 148 13.44 8.24 9.39
C ASN A 148 14.50 8.88 10.29
N HIS A 149 15.76 8.89 9.84
CA HIS A 149 16.89 9.41 10.60
C HIS A 149 18.01 9.87 9.66
N TYR A 150 18.68 10.96 10.03
CA TYR A 150 19.81 11.55 9.32
C TYR A 150 21.08 11.33 10.14
N GLN A 151 21.89 10.32 9.80
CA GLN A 151 23.06 9.93 10.61
C GLN A 151 24.37 10.58 10.17
N ASP A 152 24.44 11.02 8.93
CA ASP A 152 25.68 11.51 8.34
C ASP A 152 25.95 12.97 8.76
N GLU A 153 27.10 13.24 9.36
CA GLU A 153 27.46 14.59 9.83
C GLU A 153 27.53 15.62 8.70
N ARG A 154 27.66 15.19 7.44
CA ARG A 154 27.63 16.08 6.28
C ARG A 154 26.30 16.82 6.13
N TYR A 155 25.20 16.32 6.69
CA TYR A 155 23.95 17.08 6.76
C TYR A 155 24.11 18.43 7.48
N LEU A 156 25.03 18.52 8.43
CA LEU A 156 25.29 19.75 9.20
C LEU A 156 26.42 20.60 8.59
N ASN A 157 27.38 19.95 7.94
CA ASN A 157 28.67 20.56 7.62
C ASN A 157 28.94 20.76 6.11
N ASP A 158 28.17 20.12 5.22
CA ASP A 158 28.38 20.17 3.77
C ASP A 158 27.08 20.50 3.00
N PRO A 159 26.76 21.80 2.84
CA PRO A 159 25.56 22.23 2.13
C PRO A 159 25.51 21.82 0.65
N THR A 160 26.67 21.62 0.00
CA THR A 160 26.74 21.19 -1.39
C THR A 160 26.30 19.73 -1.49
N TRP A 161 26.80 18.88 -0.61
CA TRP A 161 26.36 17.49 -0.52
C TRP A 161 24.87 17.38 -0.15
N VAL A 162 24.37 18.19 0.79
CA VAL A 162 22.93 18.23 1.13
C VAL A 162 22.08 18.62 -0.08
N ASN A 163 22.55 19.56 -0.90
CA ASN A 163 21.88 19.93 -2.14
C ASN A 163 21.76 18.75 -3.12
N GLU A 164 22.84 17.99 -3.28
CA GLU A 164 22.85 16.82 -4.17
C GLU A 164 21.95 15.69 -3.65
N GLU A 165 22.01 15.38 -2.36
CA GLU A 165 21.19 14.32 -1.77
C GLU A 165 19.70 14.67 -1.76
N SER A 166 19.35 15.93 -1.51
CA SER A 166 17.94 16.37 -1.55
C SER A 166 17.38 16.29 -2.98
N LYS A 167 18.20 16.60 -4.00
CA LYS A 167 17.85 16.37 -5.41
C LYS A 167 17.65 14.89 -5.71
N LYS A 168 18.56 14.02 -5.25
CA LYS A 168 18.43 12.56 -5.45
C LYS A 168 17.15 12.02 -4.84
N LEU A 169 16.81 12.44 -3.61
CA LEU A 169 15.57 12.05 -2.96
C LEU A 169 14.35 12.51 -3.76
N LEU A 170 14.29 13.79 -4.14
CA LEU A 170 13.16 14.30 -4.91
C LEU A 170 13.01 13.58 -6.27
N ASN A 171 14.14 13.29 -6.94
CA ASN A 171 14.15 12.54 -8.20
C ASN A 171 13.75 11.06 -8.05
N SER A 172 13.77 10.52 -6.82
CA SER A 172 13.29 9.15 -6.55
C SER A 172 11.76 9.05 -6.44
N SER A 173 11.05 10.17 -6.56
CA SER A 173 9.59 10.21 -6.43
C SER A 173 8.90 9.22 -7.35
N GLN A 174 7.85 8.59 -6.84
CA GLN A 174 7.01 7.63 -7.54
C GLN A 174 5.59 8.21 -7.67
N THR A 175 4.89 7.80 -8.72
CA THR A 175 3.45 8.06 -8.86
C THR A 175 2.69 6.83 -8.38
N LEU A 176 1.66 7.05 -7.57
CA LEU A 176 0.81 6.00 -7.02
C LEU A 176 -0.66 6.39 -7.18
N GLU A 177 -1.42 5.53 -7.87
CA GLU A 177 -2.88 5.59 -7.87
C GLU A 177 -3.41 5.26 -6.48
N ILE A 178 -4.43 5.98 -6.02
CA ILE A 178 -5.08 5.76 -4.73
C ILE A 178 -6.36 4.96 -4.97
N PRO A 179 -6.34 3.63 -4.79
CA PRO A 179 -7.49 2.81 -5.12
C PRO A 179 -8.56 2.92 -4.02
N LEU A 180 -9.82 2.99 -4.43
CA LEU A 180 -10.96 2.96 -3.52
C LEU A 180 -11.20 1.56 -2.90
N THR A 181 -10.47 0.53 -3.36
CA THR A 181 -10.56 -0.83 -2.80
C THR A 181 -10.13 -0.91 -1.34
N TYR A 182 -9.39 0.09 -0.85
CA TYR A 182 -8.97 0.18 0.54
C TYR A 182 -9.87 1.08 1.40
N ASP A 183 -10.99 1.58 0.89
CA ASP A 183 -11.86 2.51 1.63
C ASP A 183 -12.33 1.95 2.98
N LYS A 184 -12.61 0.64 3.04
CA LYS A 184 -12.97 -0.02 4.29
C LYS A 184 -11.82 0.02 5.30
N LEU A 185 -10.58 -0.23 4.87
CA LEU A 185 -9.39 -0.16 5.75
C LEU A 185 -9.11 1.29 6.16
N ALA A 186 -9.18 2.22 5.21
CA ALA A 186 -9.01 3.64 5.48
C ALA A 186 -10.01 4.14 6.53
N SER A 187 -11.27 3.68 6.48
CA SER A 187 -12.29 4.03 7.49
C SER A 187 -11.98 3.53 8.91
N GLN A 188 -11.11 2.52 9.06
CA GLN A 188 -10.70 1.98 10.37
C GLN A 188 -9.61 2.83 11.03
N ILE A 189 -8.82 3.56 10.23
CA ILE A 189 -7.67 4.36 10.72
C ILE A 189 -7.92 5.86 10.69
N ILE A 190 -9.00 6.32 10.05
CA ILE A 190 -9.26 7.75 9.86
C ILE A 190 -9.37 8.53 11.19
N SER A 191 -9.80 7.89 12.28
CA SER A 191 -9.83 8.51 13.61
C SER A 191 -8.44 8.70 14.23
N LEU A 192 -7.39 8.08 13.67
CA LEU A 192 -5.99 8.24 14.10
C LEU A 192 -5.31 9.43 13.44
N ILE A 193 -5.94 10.05 12.44
CA ILE A 193 -5.38 11.19 11.71
C ILE A 193 -5.27 12.40 12.64
N ASN A 194 -4.04 12.78 12.94
CA ASN A 194 -3.70 13.99 13.69
C ASN A 194 -3.05 15.03 12.76
N ILE A 195 -3.77 16.12 12.48
CA ILE A 195 -3.30 17.19 11.59
C ILE A 195 -2.65 18.28 12.46
N LYS A 196 -1.38 18.59 12.19
CA LYS A 196 -0.61 19.66 12.87
C LYS A 196 -0.73 21.00 12.16
#